data_AF-A0A4V6XZ89-F1
#
_entry.id   AF-A0A4V6XZ89-F1
#
_cell.length_a   1.000
_cell.length_b   1.000
_cell.length_c   1.000
_cell.angle_alpha   90.00
_cell.angle_beta   90.00
_cell.angle_gamma   90.00
#
_symmetry.space_group_name_H-M   'P 1'
#
loop_
_entity.id
_entity.type
_entity.pdbx_description
1 polymer ?
#
loop_
_entity_poly.entity_id
_entity_poly.type
_entity_poly.pdbx_seq_one_letter_code
_entity_poly.pdbx_strand_id
1 'polypeptide(L)'
;MNGTAAALPPSGGTDTWEELVTAALLGTDRRTPPGVAPGPSAPLALLDRAAAETVRRRAGLRPGPAAARPAAAPVDPRPPLPAAAARRLG
;
A
#
# COMPACT_ATOMS: atom_id res chain seq x y z
N MET A 1 14.22 -35.59 -25.87
CA MET A 1 13.17 -34.60 -25.56
C MET A 1 12.95 -34.65 -24.06
N ASN A 2 13.44 -33.67 -23.31
CA ASN A 2 13.05 -33.35 -21.93
C ASN A 2 13.79 -32.06 -21.56
N GLY A 3 13.20 -30.92 -21.92
CA GLY A 3 13.68 -29.62 -21.47
C GLY A 3 13.29 -29.44 -20.01
N THR A 4 14.26 -29.50 -19.11
CA THR A 4 14.09 -29.10 -17.72
C THR A 4 13.70 -27.63 -17.69
N ALA A 5 12.44 -27.37 -17.33
CA ALA A 5 11.99 -26.03 -17.01
C ALA A 5 12.86 -25.51 -15.86
N ALA A 6 13.72 -24.53 -16.17
CA ALA A 6 14.49 -23.82 -15.15
C ALA A 6 13.49 -23.27 -14.13
N ALA A 7 13.64 -23.68 -12.87
CA ALA A 7 12.88 -23.13 -11.77
C ALA A 7 13.14 -21.62 -11.73
N LEU A 8 12.09 -20.83 -11.99
CA LEU A 8 12.13 -19.40 -11.68
C LEU A 8 12.47 -19.26 -10.19
N PRO A 9 13.40 -18.37 -9.82
CA PRO A 9 13.70 -18.13 -8.42
C PRO A 9 12.42 -17.72 -7.68
N PRO A 10 12.25 -18.08 -6.40
CA PRO A 10 11.13 -17.59 -5.62
C PRO A 10 11.28 -16.08 -5.47
N SER A 11 10.57 -15.30 -6.28
CA SER A 11 10.34 -13.87 -6.03
C SER A 11 9.35 -13.75 -4.86
N GLY A 12 9.85 -14.05 -3.66
CA GLY A 12 9.10 -14.11 -2.42
C GLY A 12 8.82 -12.72 -1.85
N GLY A 13 7.85 -12.02 -2.45
CA GLY A 13 6.86 -11.17 -1.75
C GLY A 13 7.28 -9.81 -1.18
N THR A 14 8.55 -9.57 -0.86
CA THR A 14 9.00 -8.26 -0.33
C THR A 14 9.57 -7.38 -1.44
N ASP A 15 10.51 -7.91 -2.23
CA ASP A 15 11.17 -7.16 -3.31
C ASP A 15 10.16 -6.68 -4.37
N THR A 16 9.22 -7.52 -4.80
CA THR A 16 8.27 -7.15 -5.86
C THR A 16 7.28 -6.07 -5.42
N TRP A 17 6.80 -6.10 -4.17
CA TRP A 17 5.92 -5.05 -3.65
C TRP A 17 6.69 -3.73 -3.47
N GLU A 18 7.89 -3.79 -2.89
CA GLU A 18 8.75 -2.60 -2.71
C GLU A 18 9.16 -1.97 -4.04
N GLU A 19 9.42 -2.78 -5.07
CA GLU A 19 9.69 -2.31 -6.43
C GLU A 19 8.50 -1.58 -7.05
N LEU A 20 7.27 -2.10 -6.88
CA LEU A 20 6.05 -1.44 -7.35
C LEU A 20 5.82 -0.10 -6.64
N VAL A 21 6.02 -0.04 -5.31
CA VAL A 21 5.91 1.20 -4.54
C VAL A 21 6.98 2.20 -4.96
N THR A 22 8.21 1.74 -5.15
CA THR A 22 9.32 2.60 -5.58
C THR A 22 9.09 3.17 -6.97
N ALA A 23 8.58 2.36 -7.91
CA ALA A 23 8.20 2.85 -9.24
C ALA A 23 7.05 3.88 -9.17
N ALA A 24 6.07 3.69 -8.28
CA ALA A 24 5.00 4.65 -8.08
C ALA A 24 5.51 6.00 -7.52
N LEU A 25 6.40 5.95 -6.52
CA LEU A 25 6.95 7.16 -5.88
C LEU A 25 7.89 7.95 -6.80
N LEU A 26 8.71 7.26 -7.61
CA LEU A 26 9.63 7.91 -8.53
C LEU A 26 8.94 8.34 -9.85
N GLY A 27 7.81 7.70 -10.17
CA GLY A 27 7.08 7.84 -11.42
C GLY A 27 7.50 6.78 -12.45
N THR A 28 6.52 6.23 -13.18
CA THR A 28 6.74 5.13 -14.13
C THR A 28 7.62 5.50 -15.31
N ASP A 29 7.70 6.79 -15.65
CA ASP A 29 8.60 7.30 -16.70
C ASP A 29 10.07 7.33 -16.23
N ARG A 30 10.30 7.59 -14.94
CA ARG A 30 11.65 7.61 -14.36
C ARG A 30 12.12 6.20 -13.98
N ARG A 31 11.19 5.34 -13.55
CA ARG A 31 11.47 3.95 -13.21
C ARG A 31 10.33 3.06 -13.68
N THR A 32 10.58 2.33 -14.77
CA THR A 32 9.62 1.36 -15.28
C THR A 32 9.47 0.19 -14.30
N PRO A 33 8.25 -0.11 -13.83
CA PRO A 33 8.00 -1.23 -12.92
C PRO A 33 8.19 -2.59 -13.62
N PRO A 34 8.61 -3.64 -12.90
CA PRO A 34 8.81 -4.96 -13.47
C PRO A 34 7.51 -5.54 -14.05
N GLY A 35 7.57 -6.00 -15.29
CA GLY A 35 6.41 -6.57 -15.99
C GLY A 35 5.36 -5.53 -16.43
N VAL A 36 5.72 -4.25 -16.47
CA VAL A 36 4.91 -3.16 -17.04
C VAL A 36 5.66 -2.56 -18.22
N ALA A 37 4.98 -2.42 -19.36
CA ALA A 37 5.57 -1.75 -20.52
C ALA A 37 5.68 -0.24 -20.27
N PRO A 38 6.79 0.43 -20.67
CA PRO A 38 6.91 1.88 -20.60
C PRO A 38 5.85 2.61 -21.44
N GLY A 39 5.50 3.83 -21.05
CA GLY A 39 4.63 4.71 -21.82
C GLY A 39 3.38 5.17 -21.06
N PRO A 40 2.43 5.83 -21.75
CA PRO A 40 1.29 6.50 -21.10
C PRO A 40 0.38 5.57 -20.29
N SER A 41 0.33 4.28 -20.62
CA SER A 41 -0.44 3.27 -19.91
C SER A 41 0.30 2.65 -18.72
N ALA A 42 1.59 2.94 -18.54
CA ALA A 42 2.42 2.37 -17.48
C ALA A 42 1.87 2.63 -16.06
N PRO A 43 1.34 3.83 -15.72
CA PRO A 43 0.72 4.05 -14.42
C PRO A 43 -0.46 3.12 -14.15
N LEU A 44 -1.33 2.91 -15.15
CA LEU A 44 -2.49 2.03 -15.00
C LEU A 44 -2.06 0.57 -14.83
N ALA A 45 -1.14 0.11 -15.67
CA ALA A 45 -0.61 -1.25 -15.60
C ALA A 45 0.14 -1.52 -14.27
N LEU A 46 0.79 -0.51 -13.68
CA LEU A 46 1.35 -0.60 -12.32
C LEU A 46 0.24 -0.84 -11.29
N LEU A 47 -0.89 -0.10 -11.38
CA LEU A 47 -2.00 -0.24 -10.43
C LEU A 47 -2.65 -1.63 -10.53
N ASP A 48 -2.86 -2.14 -11.74
CA ASP A 48 -3.38 -3.50 -11.95
C ASP A 48 -2.46 -4.56 -11.32
N ARG A 49 -1.14 -4.41 -11.50
CA ARG A 49 -0.16 -5.32 -10.92
C ARG A 49 -0.11 -5.22 -9.39
N ALA A 50 -0.21 -4.01 -8.83
CA ALA A 50 -0.27 -3.78 -7.39
C ALA A 50 -1.55 -4.36 -6.76
N ALA A 51 -2.69 -4.29 -7.46
CA ALA A 51 -3.92 -4.93 -7.04
C ALA A 51 -3.76 -6.45 -6.98
N ALA A 52 -3.22 -7.06 -8.04
CA ALA A 52 -2.97 -8.50 -8.08
C ALA A 52 -1.98 -8.96 -6.98
N GLU A 53 -0.90 -8.20 -6.75
CA GLU A 53 0.07 -8.50 -5.68
C GLU A 53 -0.57 -8.38 -4.29
N THR A 54 -1.41 -7.36 -4.07
CA THR A 54 -2.14 -7.21 -2.82
C THR A 54 -3.04 -8.41 -2.55
N VAL A 55 -3.75 -8.91 -3.57
CA VAL A 55 -4.57 -10.11 -3.45
C VAL A 55 -3.69 -11.32 -3.17
N ARG A 56 -2.60 -11.55 -3.90
CA ARG A 56 -1.67 -12.66 -3.63
C ARG A 56 -1.19 -12.67 -2.18
N ARG A 57 -0.83 -11.50 -1.64
CA ARG A 57 -0.33 -11.36 -0.27
C ARG A 57 -1.41 -11.52 0.79
N ARG A 58 -2.66 -11.13 0.49
CA ARG A 58 -3.76 -11.11 1.47
C ARG A 58 -4.74 -12.27 1.34
N ALA A 59 -4.78 -12.96 0.22
CA ALA A 59 -5.71 -14.06 -0.01
C ALA A 59 -5.50 -15.14 1.06
N GLY A 60 -6.59 -15.53 1.71
CA GLY A 60 -6.58 -16.55 2.76
C GLY A 60 -6.06 -16.08 4.12
N LEU A 61 -5.61 -14.82 4.27
CA LEU A 61 -5.26 -14.29 5.58
C LEU A 61 -6.52 -14.12 6.44
N ARG A 62 -6.45 -14.62 7.67
CA ARG A 62 -7.46 -14.33 8.70
C ARG A 62 -7.05 -13.09 9.48
N PRO A 63 -8.00 -12.21 9.86
CA PRO A 63 -7.70 -11.13 10.78
C PRO A 63 -7.03 -11.68 12.04
N GLY A 64 -5.91 -11.06 12.42
CA GLY A 64 -5.27 -11.36 13.69
C GLY A 64 -6.14 -10.89 14.87
N PRO A 65 -5.77 -11.28 16.10
CA PRO A 65 -6.39 -10.71 17.29
C PRO A 65 -6.26 -9.17 17.27
N ALA A 66 -7.27 -8.48 17.78
CA ALA A 66 -7.24 -7.03 17.90
C ALA A 66 -6.03 -6.60 18.74
N ALA A 67 -5.32 -5.58 18.29
CA ALA A 67 -4.28 -4.93 19.08
C ALA A 67 -4.89 -4.31 20.34
N ALA A 68 -4.06 -4.11 21.37
CA ALA A 68 -4.48 -3.36 22.55
C ALA A 68 -5.00 -1.98 22.14
N ARG A 69 -6.09 -1.54 22.79
CA ARG A 69 -6.64 -0.22 22.55
C ARG A 69 -5.56 0.83 22.84
N PRO A 70 -5.40 1.86 21.97
CA PRO A 70 -4.54 2.98 22.29
C PRO A 70 -4.94 3.60 23.64
N ALA A 71 -3.95 4.12 24.37
CA ALA A 71 -4.21 4.89 25.57
C ALA A 71 -5.15 6.06 25.24
N ALA A 72 -5.98 6.46 26.20
CA ALA A 72 -6.79 7.66 26.05
C ALA A 72 -5.88 8.86 25.77
N ALA A 73 -6.34 9.77 24.91
CA ALA A 73 -5.63 11.01 24.68
C ALA A 73 -5.51 11.80 26.00
N PRO A 74 -4.38 12.51 26.23
CA PRO A 74 -4.27 13.41 27.36
C PRO A 74 -5.40 14.44 27.39
N VAL A 75 -5.76 14.89 28.59
CA VAL A 75 -6.75 15.97 28.75
C VAL A 75 -6.26 17.21 28.01
N ASP A 76 -7.14 17.80 27.18
CA ASP A 76 -6.85 19.07 26.53
C ASP A 76 -6.85 20.18 27.60
N PRO A 77 -5.71 20.86 27.82
CA PRO A 77 -5.63 21.88 28.85
C PRO A 77 -6.29 23.21 28.44
N ARG A 78 -6.70 23.35 27.16
CA ARG A 78 -7.28 24.60 26.69
C ARG A 78 -8.64 24.85 27.33
N PRO A 79 -8.97 26.11 27.67
CA PRO A 79 -10.27 26.43 28.23
C PRO A 79 -11.38 26.13 27.22
N PRO A 80 -12.60 25.86 27.69
CA PRO A 80 -13.74 25.61 26.82
C PRO A 80 -13.98 26.80 25.90
N LEU A 81 -14.52 26.52 24.70
CA LEU A 81 -14.89 27.57 23.76
C LEU A 81 -15.92 28.52 24.41
N PRO A 82 -15.79 29.85 24.22
CA PRO A 82 -16.84 30.78 24.60
C PRO A 82 -18.17 30.40 23.93
N ALA A 83 -19.29 30.59 24.63
CA ALA A 83 -20.61 30.18 24.15
C ALA A 83 -20.94 30.69 22.73
N ALA A 84 -20.48 31.89 22.39
CA ALA A 84 -20.66 32.47 21.06
C ALA A 84 -19.87 31.74 19.96
N ALA A 85 -18.69 31.21 20.27
CA ALA A 85 -17.89 30.41 19.34
C ALA A 85 -18.47 29.00 19.22
N ALA A 86 -18.87 28.39 20.35
CA ALA A 86 -19.49 27.06 20.35
C ALA A 86 -20.75 27.01 19.48
N ARG A 87 -21.62 28.04 19.56
CA ARG A 87 -22.82 28.13 18.69
C ARG A 87 -22.52 28.26 17.20
N ARG A 88 -21.35 28.79 16.83
CA ARG A 88 -20.96 28.97 15.41
C ARG A 88 -20.29 27.75 14.81
N LEU A 89 -19.66 26.93 15.65
CA LEU A 89 -18.93 25.72 15.24
C LEU A 89 -19.75 24.44 15.42
N GLY A 90 -20.97 24.55 15.98
CA GLY A 90 -21.92 23.44 16.14
C GLY A 90 -22.57 23.06 14.83
#